data_AF-A0ABD2MMQ4-F1
#
_entry.id   AF-A0ABD2MMQ4-F1
#
_cell.length_a   1.000
_cell.length_b   1.000
_cell.length_c   1.000
_cell.angle_alpha   90.00
_cell.angle_beta   90.00
_cell.angle_gamma   90.00
#
_symmetry.space_group_name_H-M   'P 1'
#
loop_
_entity.id
_entity.type
_entity.pdbx_description
1 polymer ?
#
loop_
_entity_poly.entity_id
_entity_poly.type
_entity_poly.pdbx_seq_one_letter_code
_entity_poly.pdbx_strand_id
1 'polypeptide(L)' 'KLEECLEQIVRKGYGKICVLGDFNIDNLKKDEKSKEFLNLMNTFDLLAAFKEPTKISKIRKSCKYNVFTNLDNSTYD' A
#
# COMPACT_ATOMS: atom_id res chain seq x y z
N LYS A 1 3.44 14.54 5.98
CA LYS A 1 4.05 13.47 6.82
C LYS A 1 4.31 12.17 6.06
N LEU A 2 3.29 11.42 5.62
CA LEU A 2 3.52 10.20 4.82
C LEU A 2 4.11 10.53 3.45
N GLU A 3 3.51 11.48 2.74
CA GLU A 3 3.98 11.96 1.43
C GLU A 3 5.44 12.42 1.50
N GLU A 4 5.78 13.26 2.48
CA GLU A 4 7.16 13.71 2.72
C GLU A 4 8.12 12.55 2.99
N CYS A 5 7.70 11.51 3.71
CA CYS A 5 8.53 10.32 3.91
C CYS A 5 8.71 9.54 2.61
N LEU A 6 7.65 9.35 1.83
CA LEU A 6 7.70 8.66 0.54
C LEU A 6 8.59 9.41 -0.45
N GLU A 7 8.45 10.74 -0.52
CA GLU A 7 9.32 11.59 -1.32
C GLU A 7 10.79 11.45 -0.92
N GLN A 8 11.10 11.43 0.38
CA GLN A 8 12.48 11.25 0.84
C GLN A 8 13.05 9.88 0.48
N ILE A 9 12.24 8.82 0.52
CA ILE A 9 12.66 7.47 0.15
C ILE A 9 12.90 7.40 -1.37
N VAL A 10 11.97 7.93 -2.17
CA VAL A 10 12.05 7.88 -3.64
C VAL A 10 13.18 8.78 -4.16
N ARG A 11 13.34 10.00 -3.62
CA ARG A 11 14.43 10.92 -3.99
C ARG A 11 15.83 10.38 -3.69
N LYS A 12 15.96 9.47 -2.73
CA LYS A 12 17.24 8.79 -2.43
C LYS A 12 17.65 7.77 -3.50
N GLY A 13 16.79 7.50 -4.50
CA GLY A 13 17.11 6.65 -5.64
C GLY A 13 17.22 5.16 -5.28
N TYR A 14 16.54 4.72 -4.22
CA TYR A 14 16.47 3.29 -3.93
C TYR A 14 15.68 2.59 -5.05
N GLY A 15 16.35 1.71 -5.80
CA GLY A 15 15.72 1.04 -6.95
C GLY A 15 14.55 0.13 -6.57
N LYS A 16 14.58 -0.49 -5.38
CA LYS A 16 13.53 -1.38 -4.86
C LYS A 16 13.07 -0.88 -3.50
N ILE A 17 11.78 -0.65 -3.36
CA ILE A 17 11.13 -0.06 -2.19
C ILE A 17 10.03 -1.01 -1.71
N CYS A 18 9.99 -1.23 -0.40
CA CYS A 18 8.93 -1.98 0.28
C CYS A 18 8.49 -1.18 1.50
N VAL A 19 7.23 -0.75 1.52
CA VAL A 19 6.60 -0.03 2.62
C VAL A 19 5.56 -0.93 3.25
N LEU A 20 5.74 -1.27 4.52
CA LEU A 20 4.86 -2.17 5.26
C LEU A 20 4.29 -1.46 6.49
N GLY A 21 3.02 -1.69 6.80
CA GLY A 21 2.43 -1.11 8.00
C GLY A 21 0.91 -1.20 8.08
N ASP A 22 0.38 -0.71 9.21
CA ASP A 22 -1.04 -0.39 9.38
C ASP A 22 -1.29 1.02 8.86
N PHE A 23 -1.92 1.13 7.70
CA PHE A 23 -2.23 2.42 7.08
C PHE A 23 -3.54 3.01 7.61
N ASN A 24 -4.27 2.24 8.43
CA ASN A 24 -5.62 2.55 8.91
C ASN A 24 -6.66 2.83 7.80
N ILE A 25 -6.29 2.61 6.54
CA ILE A 25 -7.11 2.76 5.33
C ILE A 25 -7.45 1.37 4.82
N ASP A 26 -8.74 1.11 4.59
CA ASP A 26 -9.21 -0.21 4.19
C ASP A 26 -9.21 -0.29 2.66
N ASN A 27 -8.17 -0.88 2.07
CA ASN A 27 -7.99 -0.91 0.60
C ASN A 27 -9.12 -1.62 -0.16
N LEU A 28 -9.93 -2.42 0.54
CA LEU A 28 -11.09 -3.10 -0.03
C LEU A 28 -12.32 -2.20 -0.12
N LYS A 29 -12.39 -1.16 0.72
CA LYS A 29 -13.47 -0.18 0.63
C LYS A 29 -13.15 0.73 -0.53
N LYS A 30 -14.02 0.82 -1.55
CA LYS A 30 -13.83 1.70 -2.71
C LYS A 30 -14.32 3.13 -2.42
N ASP A 31 -14.08 3.62 -1.21
CA ASP A 31 -14.43 4.99 -0.80
C ASP A 31 -13.40 6.02 -1.32
N GLU A 32 -13.67 7.30 -1.13
CA GLU A 32 -12.82 8.38 -1.63
C GLU A 32 -11.42 8.34 -1.01
N LYS A 33 -11.34 8.09 0.31
CA LYS A 33 -10.07 8.05 1.05
C LYS A 33 -9.16 6.92 0.58
N SER A 34 -9.73 5.74 0.32
CA SER A 34 -8.92 4.63 -0.18
C SER A 34 -8.44 4.90 -1.60
N LYS A 35 -9.24 5.53 -2.46
CA LYS A 35 -8.84 5.91 -3.82
C LYS A 35 -7.72 6.93 -3.80
N GLU A 36 -7.85 7.99 -3.00
CA GLU A 36 -6.81 9.01 -2.83
C GLU A 36 -5.49 8.39 -2.37
N PHE A 37 -5.56 7.51 -1.36
CA PHE A 37 -4.39 6.83 -0.83
C PHE A 37 -3.72 5.88 -1.84
N LEU A 38 -4.51 5.09 -2.57
CA LEU A 38 -3.99 4.21 -3.61
C LEU A 38 -3.38 5.01 -4.76
N ASN A 39 -4.00 6.13 -5.14
CA ASN A 39 -3.46 7.04 -6.15
C ASN A 39 -2.12 7.63 -5.69
N LEU A 40 -2.02 8.09 -4.45
CA LEU A 40 -0.77 8.60 -3.87
C LEU A 40 0.35 7.55 -3.95
N MET A 41 0.09 6.33 -3.48
CA MET A 41 1.09 5.24 -3.56
C MET A 41 1.50 4.96 -5.01
N ASN A 42 0.54 4.98 -5.93
CA ASN A 42 0.79 4.78 -7.36
C ASN A 42 1.65 5.90 -7.98
N THR A 43 1.58 7.15 -7.48
CA THR A 43 2.50 8.22 -7.94
C THR A 43 3.97 7.93 -7.63
N PHE A 44 4.24 7.01 -6.70
CA PHE A 44 5.58 6.54 -6.35
C PHE A 44 5.89 5.14 -6.89
N ASP A 45 5.09 4.65 -7.85
CA ASP A 45 5.21 3.29 -8.41
C ASP A 45 5.06 2.18 -7.36
N LEU A 46 4.36 2.45 -6.25
CA LEU A 46 4.13 1.49 -5.20
C LEU A 46 2.74 0.87 -5.32
N LEU A 47 2.70 -0.44 -5.57
CA LEU A 47 1.48 -1.20 -5.69
C LEU A 47 1.21 -2.00 -4.41
N ALA A 48 -0.06 -2.12 -4.05
CA ALA A 48 -0.49 -2.97 -2.94
C ALA A 48 -0.25 -4.45 -3.28
N ALA A 49 0.53 -5.15 -2.47
CA ALA A 49 0.81 -6.57 -2.61
C ALA A 49 -0.42 -7.41 -2.27
N PHE A 50 -1.16 -7.03 -1.23
CA PHE A 50 -2.36 -7.78 -0.82
C PHE A 50 -3.62 -7.14 -1.38
N LYS A 51 -4.35 -7.92 -2.18
CA LYS A 51 -5.68 -7.58 -2.74
C LYS A 51 -6.83 -8.20 -1.94
N GLU A 52 -6.50 -8.98 -0.92
CA GLU A 52 -7.43 -9.70 -0.06
C GLU A 52 -7.40 -9.14 1.38
N PRO A 53 -8.41 -9.45 2.23
CA PRO A 53 -8.44 -8.99 3.61
C PRO A 53 -7.25 -9.53 4.41
N THR A 54 -6.44 -8.64 4.96
CA THR A 54 -5.33 -8.97 5.86
C THR A 54 -5.74 -9.08 7.33
N LYS A 55 -6.95 -8.61 7.67
CA LYS A 55 -7.58 -8.80 8.97
C LYS A 55 -8.97 -9.39 8.81
N ILE A 56 -9.17 -10.57 9.40
CA ILE A 56 -10.42 -11.32 9.39
C ILE A 56 -10.90 -11.48 10.83
N SER A 57 -12.11 -11.00 11.12
CA SER A 57 -12.84 -11.29 12.35
C SER A 57 -14.17 -11.95 12.02
N LYS A 58 -14.87 -12.48 13.02
CA LYS A 58 -16.17 -13.15 12.83
C LYS A 58 -17.21 -12.29 12.08
N ILE A 59 -17.08 -10.97 12.14
CA ILE A 59 -18.07 -10.02 11.62
C ILE A 59 -17.51 -9.08 10.54
N ARG A 60 -16.19 -9.01 10.36
CA ARG A 60 -15.58 -8.03 9.47
C ARG A 60 -14.32 -8.55 8.80
N LYS A 61 -14.21 -8.25 7.51
CA LYS A 61 -13.00 -8.40 6.70
C LYS A 61 -12.49 -7.00 6.35
N SER A 62 -11.18 -6.76 6.47
CA SER A 62 -10.55 -5.48 6.11
C SER A 62 -9.11 -5.69 5.64
N CYS A 63 -8.63 -4.80 4.78
CA CYS A 63 -7.25 -4.77 4.33
C CYS A 63 -6.59 -3.44 4.73
N LYS A 64 -6.36 -3.28 6.04
CA LYS A 64 -5.69 -2.10 6.63
C LYS A 64 -4.18 -2.25 6.78
N TYR A 65 -3.76 -3.49 6.98
CA TYR A 65 -2.36 -3.87 6.90
C TYR A 65 -2.07 -4.20 5.45
N ASN A 66 -1.05 -3.59 4.87
CA ASN A 66 -0.63 -3.94 3.52
C ASN A 66 0.89 -3.80 3.36
N VAL A 67 1.38 -4.27 2.22
CA VAL A 67 2.72 -4.02 1.73
C VAL A 67 2.56 -3.26 0.41
N PHE A 68 3.22 -2.12 0.30
CA PHE A 68 3.28 -1.31 -0.91
C PHE A 68 4.69 -1.38 -1.48
N THR A 69 4.80 -1.83 -2.72
CA THR A 69 6.11 -2.12 -3.30
C THR A 69 6.14 -1.91 -4.81
N ASN A 70 7.33 -1.59 -5.31
CA ASN A 70 7.67 -1.58 -6.74
C ASN A 70 8.49 -2.83 -7.13
N LEU A 71 8.48 -3.88 -6.30
CA LEU A 71 9.04 -5.17 -6.65
C LEU A 71 8.18 -5.82 -7.74
N ASP A 72 8.82 -6.41 -8.75
CA ASP A 72 8.10 -7.16 -9.79
C ASP A 72 7.18 -8.21 -9.15
N ASN A 73 5.89 -8.12 -9.48
CA ASN A 73 4.86 -9.05 -9.02
C ASN A 73 5.06 -10.48 -9.54
N SER A 74 6.04 -10.71 -10.42
CA SER A 74 6.40 -12.04 -10.96
C SER A 74 7.07 -12.97 -9.95
N THR A 75 7.33 -12.50 -8.72
CA THR A 75 8.11 -13.26 -7.72
C THR A 75 7.25 -14.12 -6.79
N TYR A 76 5.91 -14.06 -6.89
CA TYR A 76 5.01 -14.72 -5.94
C TYR A 76 3.87 -15.55 -6.57
N ASP A 77 4.02 -15.95 -7.84
CA ASP A 77 3.16 -16.97 -8.47
C ASP A 77 3.64 -18.40 -8.12
#